data_AF-A0A2S3QNP3-F1
#
_entry.id   AF-A0A2S3QNP3-F1
#
_cell.length_a   1.000
_cell.length_b   1.000
_cell.length_c   1.000
_cell.angle_alpha   90.00
_cell.angle_beta   90.00
_cell.angle_gamma   90.00
#
_symmetry.space_group_name_H-M   'P 1'
#
loop_
_entity.id
_entity.type
_entity.pdbx_description
1 polymer ?
#
loop_
_entity_poly.entity_id
_entity_poly.type
_entity_poly.pdbx_seq_one_letter_code
_entity_poly.pdbx_strand_id
1 'polypeptide(L)'
;MNKFIIATAITLLSTQAFASLSVNDGLSSCRFSNSEAAVNYARALEGSTKAAALLKRGDLAQVESCSTAMTEALAKGVSYNELAKTVNTSFNHLENGMEITIELRGKDFYEVKGDALTGTKSTIEGDFDMVISVEGSRNEISQGVPTKQILNKMKLNVVSKKAVQIIFEEHEIDIVVPAVVKKTLFGKLKQISISAENLERAIAPALTAQGLDLADGFNLNTEKGSFTMDYSVSAMDCGVNQLDEFECGSSFIFQLSAQF
;
A
#
# COMPACT_ATOMS: atom_id res chain seq x y z
N MET A 1 -11.14 4.43 -17.39
CA MET A 1 -10.90 3.10 -16.79
C MET A 1 -12.21 2.55 -16.20
N ASN A 2 -12.43 1.23 -16.24
CA ASN A 2 -13.75 0.61 -16.04
C ASN A 2 -14.26 0.68 -14.58
N LYS A 3 -15.44 1.27 -14.39
CA LYS A 3 -16.29 1.28 -13.17
C LYS A 3 -16.54 -0.10 -12.52
N PHE A 4 -16.13 -1.18 -13.17
CA PHE A 4 -16.23 -2.56 -12.70
C PHE A 4 -15.20 -2.94 -11.62
N ILE A 5 -14.08 -2.22 -11.48
CA ILE A 5 -13.01 -2.60 -10.54
C ILE A 5 -13.45 -2.43 -9.07
N ILE A 6 -14.25 -1.40 -8.79
CA ILE A 6 -14.72 -1.03 -7.45
C ILE A 6 -15.99 -1.80 -7.07
N ALA A 7 -16.88 -2.06 -8.04
CA ALA A 7 -18.12 -2.80 -7.81
C ALA A 7 -17.87 -4.23 -7.30
N THR A 8 -16.76 -4.87 -7.69
CA THR A 8 -16.40 -6.23 -7.20
C THR A 8 -15.88 -6.22 -5.77
N ALA A 9 -15.15 -5.18 -5.34
CA ALA A 9 -14.70 -5.04 -3.96
C ALA A 9 -15.88 -4.80 -3.00
N ILE A 10 -16.90 -4.05 -3.45
CA ILE A 10 -18.11 -3.75 -2.68
C ILE A 10 -19.06 -4.97 -2.59
N THR A 11 -19.09 -5.86 -3.59
CA THR A 11 -19.97 -7.05 -3.56
C THR A 11 -19.44 -8.20 -2.68
N LEU A 12 -18.15 -8.24 -2.36
CA LEU A 12 -17.55 -9.19 -1.42
C LEU A 12 -17.83 -8.87 0.06
N LEU A 13 -18.38 -7.68 0.37
CA LEU A 13 -18.72 -7.23 1.73
C LEU A 13 -19.88 -7.98 2.41
N SER A 14 -20.47 -9.01 1.79
CA SER A 14 -21.66 -9.69 2.32
C SER A 14 -21.46 -11.14 2.76
N THR A 15 -20.26 -11.72 2.68
CA THR A 15 -20.10 -13.14 3.05
C THR A 15 -18.76 -13.47 3.71
N GLN A 16 -18.87 -13.85 5.00
CA GLN A 16 -17.98 -14.77 5.74
C GLN A 16 -16.65 -14.16 6.22
N ALA A 17 -16.02 -14.58 7.31
CA ALA A 17 -16.36 -15.28 8.55
C ALA A 17 -15.03 -15.21 9.32
N PHE A 18 -15.05 -14.86 10.61
CA PHE A 18 -13.85 -14.62 11.41
C PHE A 18 -12.93 -15.85 11.44
N ALA A 19 -11.74 -15.74 10.84
CA ALA A 19 -10.65 -16.68 11.03
C ALA A 19 -9.78 -16.19 12.20
N SER A 20 -9.45 -17.10 13.12
CA SER A 20 -8.57 -16.83 14.26
C SER A 20 -7.16 -16.46 13.78
N LEU A 21 -6.82 -15.17 13.87
CA LEU A 21 -5.49 -14.63 13.57
C LEU A 21 -4.47 -15.08 14.61
N SER A 22 -3.21 -15.27 14.18
CA SER A 22 -2.11 -15.56 15.10
C SER A 22 -1.82 -14.33 15.98
N VAL A 23 -1.23 -14.52 17.16
CA VAL A 23 -0.97 -13.43 18.14
C VAL A 23 -0.13 -12.30 17.53
N ASN A 24 0.81 -12.61 16.65
CA ASN A 24 1.62 -11.60 15.97
C ASN A 24 0.82 -10.80 14.95
N ASP A 25 -0.10 -11.45 14.23
CA ASP A 25 -0.98 -10.74 13.29
C ASP A 25 -1.98 -9.86 14.05
N GLY A 26 -2.44 -10.28 15.23
CA GLY A 26 -3.32 -9.47 16.06
C GLY A 26 -2.62 -8.29 16.76
N LEU A 27 -1.32 -8.39 17.13
CA LEU A 27 -0.58 -7.22 17.62
C LEU A 27 -0.32 -6.19 16.51
N SER A 28 -0.20 -6.66 15.27
CA SER A 28 0.01 -5.80 14.10
C SER A 28 -1.22 -4.93 13.75
N SER A 29 -2.40 -5.20 14.32
CA SER A 29 -3.60 -4.34 14.17
C SER A 29 -3.71 -3.26 15.26
N CYS A 30 -2.92 -3.34 16.33
CA CYS A 30 -2.95 -2.35 17.39
C CYS A 30 -2.39 -0.99 16.92
N ARG A 31 -3.13 0.09 17.19
CA ARG A 31 -2.76 1.46 16.84
C ARG A 31 -2.96 2.40 18.03
N PHE A 32 -1.91 3.08 18.45
CA PHE A 32 -1.94 4.01 19.57
C PHE A 32 -1.33 5.35 19.17
N SER A 33 -1.77 6.42 19.86
CA SER A 33 -1.21 7.76 19.64
C SER A 33 0.23 7.92 20.08
N ASN A 34 0.68 7.08 21.00
CA ASN A 34 2.05 7.03 21.50
C ASN A 34 2.25 5.74 22.31
N SER A 35 3.51 5.46 22.67
CA SER A 35 3.86 4.28 23.45
C SER A 35 3.24 4.28 24.85
N GLU A 36 3.00 5.44 25.46
CA GLU A 36 2.37 5.53 26.78
C GLU A 36 0.90 5.09 26.73
N ALA A 37 0.18 5.45 25.66
CA ALA A 37 -1.18 4.97 25.41
C ALA A 37 -1.21 3.45 25.24
N ALA A 38 -0.28 2.86 24.48
CA ALA A 38 -0.18 1.41 24.35
C ALA A 38 0.03 0.71 25.71
N VAL A 39 0.92 1.26 26.55
CA VAL A 39 1.16 0.74 27.90
C VAL A 39 -0.07 0.87 28.79
N ASN A 40 -0.76 2.02 28.75
CA ASN A 40 -1.96 2.25 29.55
C ASN A 40 -3.12 1.35 29.10
N TYR A 41 -3.22 1.04 27.81
CA TYR A 41 -4.18 0.09 27.26
C TYR A 41 -3.90 -1.34 27.76
N ALA A 42 -2.64 -1.79 27.69
CA ALA A 42 -2.23 -3.09 28.23
C ALA A 42 -2.58 -3.23 29.72
N ARG A 43 -2.30 -2.20 30.53
CA ARG A 43 -2.66 -2.16 31.95
C ARG A 43 -4.17 -2.16 32.17
N ALA A 44 -4.94 -1.51 31.30
CA ALA A 44 -6.38 -1.50 31.36
C ALA A 44 -6.97 -2.90 31.09
N LEU A 45 -6.39 -3.67 30.15
CA LEU A 45 -6.76 -5.07 29.90
C LEU A 45 -6.55 -5.97 31.12
N GLU A 46 -5.52 -5.71 31.93
CA GLU A 46 -5.29 -6.39 33.22
C GLU A 46 -6.12 -5.81 34.38
N GLY A 47 -7.06 -4.89 34.09
CA GLY A 47 -8.03 -4.37 35.06
C GLY A 47 -7.65 -3.06 35.75
N SER A 48 -6.60 -2.36 35.30
CA SER A 48 -6.23 -1.06 35.86
C SER A 48 -7.18 0.05 35.40
N THR A 49 -8.16 0.40 36.25
CA THR A 49 -9.09 1.51 36.00
C THR A 49 -8.39 2.88 35.91
N LYS A 50 -7.28 3.05 36.66
CA LYS A 50 -6.46 4.26 36.58
C LYS A 50 -5.79 4.41 35.21
N ALA A 51 -5.33 3.31 34.62
CA ALA A 51 -4.74 3.33 33.29
C ALA A 51 -5.83 3.56 32.21
N ALA A 52 -7.00 2.93 32.36
CA ALA A 52 -8.14 3.14 31.46
C ALA A 52 -8.56 4.61 31.40
N ALA A 53 -8.57 5.32 32.54
CA ALA A 53 -8.94 6.74 32.60
C ALA A 53 -7.94 7.69 31.92
N LEU A 54 -6.71 7.24 31.62
CA LEU A 54 -5.69 8.03 30.92
C LEU A 54 -5.76 7.86 29.40
N LEU A 55 -6.55 6.91 28.90
CA LEU A 55 -6.66 6.64 27.47
C LEU A 55 -7.62 7.63 26.82
N LYS A 56 -7.21 8.18 25.69
CA LYS A 56 -8.11 8.95 24.83
C LYS A 56 -9.09 7.98 24.16
N ARG A 57 -10.23 8.51 23.71
CA ARG A 57 -11.26 7.70 23.03
C ARG A 57 -10.68 6.90 21.85
N GLY A 58 -9.81 7.51 21.04
CA GLY A 58 -9.14 6.82 19.93
C GLY A 58 -8.18 5.70 20.36
N ASP A 59 -7.52 5.81 21.52
CA ASP A 59 -6.67 4.73 22.05
C ASP A 59 -7.51 3.57 22.62
N LEU A 60 -8.72 3.85 23.12
CA LEU A 60 -9.69 2.84 23.56
C LEU A 60 -10.34 2.10 22.39
N ALA A 61 -10.46 2.76 21.24
CA ALA A 61 -11.11 2.28 20.03
C ALA A 61 -10.26 1.24 19.27
N GLN A 62 -9.74 0.23 19.95
CA GLN A 62 -9.01 -0.85 19.30
C GLN A 62 -9.98 -1.87 18.70
N VAL A 63 -9.54 -2.50 17.60
CA VAL A 63 -10.24 -3.67 17.06
C VAL A 63 -10.12 -4.88 17.99
N GLU A 64 -11.06 -5.82 17.87
CA GLU A 64 -11.11 -7.02 18.71
C GLU A 64 -9.81 -7.86 18.61
N SER A 65 -9.20 -7.93 17.43
CA SER A 65 -7.94 -8.64 17.20
C SER A 65 -6.79 -8.06 18.03
N CYS A 66 -6.71 -6.73 18.16
CA CYS A 66 -5.71 -6.07 18.99
C CYS A 66 -5.94 -6.38 20.48
N SER A 67 -7.18 -6.25 20.95
CA SER A 67 -7.54 -6.53 22.34
C SER A 67 -7.21 -7.97 22.74
N THR A 68 -7.55 -8.92 21.85
CA THR A 68 -7.30 -10.34 22.03
C THR A 68 -5.80 -10.63 22.05
N ALA A 69 -5.05 -10.14 21.07
CA ALA A 69 -3.63 -10.41 20.97
C ALA A 69 -2.80 -9.78 22.10
N MET A 70 -3.13 -8.55 22.53
CA MET A 70 -2.49 -7.94 23.70
C MET A 70 -2.80 -8.74 24.98
N THR A 71 -4.04 -9.19 25.16
CA THR A 71 -4.41 -10.02 26.32
C THR A 71 -3.63 -11.34 26.33
N GLU A 72 -3.52 -12.01 25.19
CA GLU A 72 -2.74 -13.26 25.07
C GLU A 72 -1.24 -13.05 25.29
N ALA A 73 -0.68 -11.95 24.79
CA ALA A 73 0.73 -11.62 25.00
C ALA A 73 1.02 -11.31 26.48
N LEU A 74 0.12 -10.60 27.17
CA LEU A 74 0.20 -10.36 28.61
C LEU A 74 0.13 -11.68 29.39
N ALA A 75 -0.78 -12.58 29.02
CA ALA A 75 -0.88 -13.91 29.62
C ALA A 75 0.38 -14.77 29.42
N LYS A 76 1.14 -14.52 28.34
CA LYS A 76 2.45 -15.13 28.07
C LYS A 76 3.62 -14.43 28.77
N GLY A 77 3.37 -13.38 29.54
CA GLY A 77 4.38 -12.63 30.30
C GLY A 77 5.16 -11.59 29.50
N VAL A 78 4.67 -11.19 28.32
CA VAL A 78 5.29 -10.11 27.54
C VAL A 78 5.16 -8.80 28.31
N SER A 79 6.25 -8.05 28.46
CA SER A 79 6.23 -6.80 29.22
C SER A 79 5.50 -5.68 28.48
N TYR A 80 4.92 -4.71 29.21
CA TYR A 80 4.24 -3.56 28.57
C TYR A 80 5.17 -2.77 27.63
N ASN A 81 6.44 -2.62 28.00
CA ASN A 81 7.41 -1.90 27.19
C ASN A 81 7.76 -2.64 25.89
N GLU A 82 7.66 -3.97 25.90
CA GLU A 82 7.86 -4.80 24.72
C GLU A 82 6.64 -4.75 23.82
N LEU A 83 5.43 -4.84 24.39
CA LEU A 83 4.18 -4.61 23.63
C LEU A 83 4.17 -3.26 22.93
N ALA A 84 4.52 -2.18 23.64
CA ALA A 84 4.56 -0.83 23.10
C ALA A 84 5.58 -0.62 21.97
N LYS A 85 6.56 -1.52 21.80
CA LYS A 85 7.51 -1.50 20.68
C LYS A 85 7.03 -2.30 19.47
N THR A 86 6.11 -3.23 19.67
CA THR A 86 5.61 -4.15 18.64
C THR A 86 4.37 -3.59 17.94
N VAL A 87 3.58 -2.77 18.64
CA VAL A 87 2.40 -2.11 18.10
C VAL A 87 2.77 -0.78 17.43
N ASN A 88 1.90 -0.26 16.56
CA ASN A 88 2.12 1.05 15.96
C ASN A 88 1.68 2.15 16.93
N THR A 89 2.62 3.02 17.30
CA THR A 89 2.43 4.10 18.27
C THR A 89 2.51 5.51 17.67
N SER A 90 2.38 5.62 16.35
CA SER A 90 2.47 6.90 15.62
C SER A 90 1.14 7.27 14.99
N PHE A 91 0.02 6.75 15.53
CA PHE A 91 -1.29 6.90 14.93
C PHE A 91 -1.94 8.23 15.34
N ASN A 92 -2.28 9.07 14.35
CA ASN A 92 -3.06 10.27 14.61
C ASN A 92 -4.54 9.87 14.66
N HIS A 93 -5.13 9.92 15.86
CA HIS A 93 -6.55 9.63 16.07
C HIS A 93 -7.43 10.50 15.17
N LEU A 94 -8.01 9.92 14.13
CA LEU A 94 -9.18 10.49 13.48
C LEU A 94 -10.39 10.17 14.36
N GLU A 95 -11.07 11.17 14.93
CA GLU A 95 -12.32 10.94 15.68
C GLU A 95 -13.46 10.53 14.74
N ASN A 96 -13.50 11.15 13.55
CA ASN A 96 -14.36 10.80 12.43
C ASN A 96 -13.52 10.87 11.16
N GLY A 97 -13.23 9.71 10.57
CA GLY A 97 -12.42 9.67 9.37
C GLY A 97 -12.08 8.26 8.91
N MET A 98 -11.41 8.22 7.77
CA MET A 98 -10.95 7.01 7.12
C MET A 98 -9.48 7.16 6.77
N GLU A 99 -8.71 6.13 7.06
CA GLU A 99 -7.35 5.96 6.53
C GLU A 99 -7.31 4.71 5.68
N ILE A 100 -6.69 4.81 4.51
CA ILE A 100 -6.58 3.72 3.56
C ILE A 100 -5.13 3.60 3.12
N THR A 101 -4.56 2.41 3.27
CA THR A 101 -3.26 2.05 2.68
C THR A 101 -3.49 1.00 1.62
N ILE A 102 -2.94 1.23 0.42
CA ILE A 102 -3.06 0.32 -0.71
C ILE A 102 -1.66 0.07 -1.26
N GLU A 103 -1.18 -1.16 -1.13
CA GLU A 103 0.02 -1.61 -1.81
C GLU A 103 -0.37 -2.30 -3.12
N LEU A 104 0.15 -1.80 -4.24
CA LEU A 104 0.00 -2.41 -5.55
C LEU A 104 1.38 -2.85 -6.04
N ARG A 105 1.52 -4.15 -6.33
CA ARG A 105 2.70 -4.77 -6.91
C ARG A 105 2.41 -5.07 -8.37
N GLY A 106 3.13 -4.37 -9.25
CA GLY A 106 3.00 -4.46 -10.70
C GLY A 106 4.13 -5.26 -11.32
N LYS A 107 3.80 -6.08 -12.31
CA LYS A 107 4.75 -6.66 -13.26
C LYS A 107 4.35 -6.32 -14.67
N ASP A 108 5.22 -5.63 -15.38
CA ASP A 108 5.04 -5.19 -16.75
C ASP A 108 5.88 -6.05 -17.68
N PHE A 109 5.27 -6.54 -18.75
CA PHE A 109 5.95 -7.40 -19.72
C PHE A 109 6.07 -6.68 -21.05
N TYR A 110 7.19 -6.94 -21.73
CA TYR A 110 7.58 -6.22 -22.94
C TYR A 110 8.03 -7.15 -24.06
N GLU A 111 7.65 -6.79 -25.29
CA GLU A 111 8.32 -7.26 -26.50
C GLU A 111 9.55 -6.36 -26.76
N VAL A 112 10.73 -6.96 -26.89
CA VAL A 112 11.99 -6.22 -27.08
C VAL A 112 12.43 -6.27 -28.55
N LYS A 113 12.55 -5.11 -29.19
CA LYS A 113 13.04 -4.93 -30.57
C LYS A 113 14.21 -3.95 -30.58
N GLY A 114 15.42 -4.49 -30.43
CA GLY A 114 16.64 -3.69 -30.32
C GLY A 114 16.65 -2.86 -29.04
N ASP A 115 16.49 -1.55 -29.19
CA ASP A 115 16.43 -0.60 -28.08
C ASP A 115 14.99 -0.21 -27.70
N ALA A 116 13.99 -0.61 -28.48
CA ALA A 116 12.59 -0.35 -28.20
C ALA A 116 11.94 -1.52 -27.45
N LEU A 117 11.20 -1.22 -26.40
CA LEU A 117 10.40 -2.16 -25.62
C LEU A 117 8.94 -1.71 -25.68
N THR A 118 8.09 -2.56 -26.23
CA THR A 118 6.65 -2.30 -26.32
C THR A 118 5.93 -3.14 -25.29
N GLY A 119 5.14 -2.51 -24.42
CA GLY A 119 4.32 -3.21 -23.43
C GLY A 119 3.34 -4.18 -24.08
N THR A 120 3.19 -5.36 -23.48
CA THR A 120 2.28 -6.41 -23.95
C THR A 120 1.21 -6.76 -22.92
N LYS A 121 1.61 -7.02 -21.68
CA LYS A 121 0.70 -7.34 -20.57
C LYS A 121 1.26 -6.75 -19.27
N SER A 122 0.37 -6.43 -18.35
CA SER A 122 0.72 -6.11 -16.96
C SER A 122 -0.08 -7.02 -16.04
N THR A 123 0.53 -7.46 -14.95
CA THR A 123 -0.17 -8.09 -13.83
C THR A 123 -0.05 -7.20 -12.61
N ILE A 124 -1.19 -6.91 -11.97
CA ILE A 124 -1.24 -6.11 -10.75
C ILE A 124 -1.92 -6.94 -9.68
N GLU A 125 -1.28 -7.04 -8.53
CA GLU A 125 -1.83 -7.61 -7.31
C GLU A 125 -1.43 -6.72 -6.14
N GLY A 126 -1.89 -7.01 -4.93
CA GLY A 126 -1.61 -6.10 -3.84
C GLY A 126 -2.29 -6.47 -2.53
N ASP A 127 -2.18 -5.55 -1.59
CA ASP A 127 -2.85 -5.62 -0.30
C ASP A 127 -3.52 -4.26 -0.04
N PHE A 128 -4.62 -4.31 0.69
CA PHE A 128 -5.41 -3.17 1.05
C PHE A 128 -5.74 -3.24 2.53
N ASP A 129 -5.48 -2.13 3.22
CA ASP A 129 -5.85 -1.93 4.61
C ASP A 129 -6.66 -0.64 4.73
N MET A 130 -7.86 -0.72 5.31
CA MET A 130 -8.70 0.42 5.61
C MET A 130 -9.05 0.45 7.09
N VAL A 131 -8.96 1.64 7.65
CA VAL A 131 -9.35 1.96 9.00
C VAL A 131 -10.46 3.01 8.93
N ILE A 132 -11.62 2.71 9.48
CA ILE A 132 -12.72 3.66 9.62
C ILE A 132 -12.90 3.95 11.10
N SER A 133 -12.92 5.23 11.46
CA SER A 133 -13.20 5.72 12.80
C SER A 133 -14.44 6.60 12.76
N VAL A 134 -15.46 6.29 13.57
CA VAL A 134 -16.69 7.08 13.71
C VAL A 134 -17.05 7.18 15.18
N GLU A 135 -17.09 8.40 15.70
CA GLU A 135 -17.40 8.74 17.09
C GLU A 135 -16.55 7.99 18.12
N GLY A 136 -15.34 7.58 17.72
CA GLY A 136 -14.42 6.76 18.52
C GLY A 136 -14.77 5.26 18.54
N SER A 137 -15.58 4.77 17.62
CA SER A 137 -15.68 3.35 17.26
C SER A 137 -14.84 3.08 16.03
N ARG A 138 -14.10 1.96 16.00
CA ARG A 138 -13.16 1.64 14.92
C ARG A 138 -13.49 0.34 14.23
N ASN A 139 -13.43 0.35 12.92
CA ASN A 139 -13.52 -0.84 12.08
C ASN A 139 -12.28 -0.91 11.18
N GLU A 140 -11.75 -2.12 11.02
CA GLU A 140 -10.64 -2.39 10.12
C GLU A 140 -11.04 -3.42 9.08
N ILE A 141 -10.58 -3.20 7.86
CA ILE A 141 -10.74 -4.12 6.74
C ILE A 141 -9.35 -4.32 6.15
N SER A 142 -8.85 -5.55 6.18
CA SER A 142 -7.60 -5.94 5.52
C SER A 142 -7.89 -7.05 4.53
N GLN A 143 -7.50 -6.88 3.28
CA GLN A 143 -7.73 -7.87 2.23
C GLN A 143 -6.66 -7.81 1.14
N GLY A 144 -6.36 -8.96 0.54
CA GLY A 144 -5.57 -9.02 -0.69
C GLY A 144 -6.34 -8.46 -1.88
N VAL A 145 -5.65 -7.71 -2.74
CA VAL A 145 -6.13 -7.32 -4.05
C VAL A 145 -5.83 -8.47 -5.02
N PRO A 146 -6.86 -9.16 -5.57
CA PRO A 146 -6.63 -10.31 -6.42
C PRO A 146 -5.87 -9.90 -7.68
N THR A 147 -4.99 -10.78 -8.15
CA THR A 147 -4.20 -10.56 -9.35
C THR A 147 -5.11 -10.29 -10.55
N LYS A 148 -4.89 -9.15 -11.21
CA LYS A 148 -5.56 -8.76 -12.45
C LYS A 148 -4.55 -8.64 -13.57
N GLN A 149 -4.94 -9.11 -14.74
CA GLN A 149 -4.18 -8.93 -15.97
C GLN A 149 -4.82 -7.82 -16.81
N ILE A 150 -4.00 -6.88 -17.26
CA ILE A 150 -4.41 -5.78 -18.14
C ILE A 150 -3.42 -5.62 -19.29
N LEU A 151 -3.82 -4.86 -20.31
CA LEU A 151 -2.93 -4.49 -21.40
C LEU A 151 -1.89 -3.48 -20.88
N ASN A 152 -0.61 -3.80 -21.05
CA ASN A 152 0.47 -2.84 -20.79
C ASN A 152 0.58 -1.88 -21.98
N LYS A 153 0.28 -0.60 -21.77
CA LYS A 153 0.41 0.44 -22.80
C LYS A 153 1.70 1.25 -22.69
N MET A 154 2.51 1.03 -21.66
CA MET A 154 3.78 1.71 -21.47
C MET A 154 4.81 1.19 -22.48
N LYS A 155 5.60 2.11 -23.03
CA LYS A 155 6.76 1.80 -23.88
C LYS A 155 8.02 2.29 -23.19
N LEU A 156 9.12 1.58 -23.38
CA LEU A 156 10.44 2.01 -22.92
C LEU A 156 11.38 2.04 -24.12
N ASN A 157 12.19 3.10 -24.26
CA ASN A 157 13.28 3.12 -25.23
C ASN A 157 14.63 3.27 -24.51
N VAL A 158 15.56 2.38 -24.79
CA VAL A 158 16.94 2.49 -24.30
C VAL A 158 17.64 3.61 -25.06
N VAL A 159 17.87 4.73 -24.39
CA VAL A 159 18.58 5.88 -24.96
C VAL A 159 20.09 5.67 -24.85
N SER A 160 20.56 5.12 -23.73
CA SER A 160 21.96 4.81 -23.51
C SER A 160 22.15 3.75 -22.42
N LYS A 161 23.40 3.40 -22.10
CA LYS A 161 23.71 2.56 -20.93
C LYS A 161 23.27 3.16 -19.59
N LYS A 162 22.97 4.47 -19.57
CA LYS A 162 22.67 5.25 -18.37
C LYS A 162 21.28 5.92 -18.38
N ALA A 163 20.47 5.68 -19.41
CA ALA A 163 19.21 6.38 -19.56
C ALA A 163 18.19 5.57 -20.37
N VAL A 164 16.94 5.68 -19.97
CA VAL A 164 15.77 5.09 -20.64
C VAL A 164 14.70 6.17 -20.80
N GLN A 165 14.06 6.21 -21.94
CA GLN A 165 12.86 6.99 -22.18
C GLN A 165 11.64 6.18 -21.76
N ILE A 166 10.78 6.75 -20.93
CA ILE A 166 9.49 6.19 -20.55
C ILE A 166 8.43 6.93 -21.34
N ILE A 167 7.59 6.18 -22.07
CA ILE A 167 6.48 6.73 -22.86
C ILE A 167 5.19 6.07 -22.38
N PHE A 168 4.26 6.88 -21.89
CA PHE A 168 2.92 6.45 -21.52
C PHE A 168 1.91 7.52 -21.95
N GLU A 169 1.47 7.39 -23.22
CA GLU A 169 0.66 8.39 -23.93
C GLU A 169 -0.65 8.74 -23.22
N GLU A 170 -1.28 7.76 -22.55
CA GLU A 170 -2.56 7.94 -21.82
C GLU A 170 -2.44 8.93 -20.66
N HIS A 171 -1.23 9.14 -20.14
CA HIS A 171 -0.96 10.08 -19.05
C HIS A 171 -0.02 11.22 -19.47
N GLU A 172 0.13 11.46 -20.78
CA GLU A 172 1.00 12.50 -21.35
C GLU A 172 2.47 12.39 -20.89
N ILE A 173 2.94 11.16 -20.63
CA ILE A 173 4.32 10.90 -20.22
C ILE A 173 5.16 10.58 -21.45
N ASP A 174 6.16 11.40 -21.69
CA ASP A 174 7.28 11.12 -22.60
C ASP A 174 8.54 11.78 -22.03
N ILE A 175 9.33 11.00 -21.27
CA ILE A 175 10.44 11.54 -20.48
C ILE A 175 11.64 10.59 -20.46
N VAL A 176 12.85 11.16 -20.56
CA VAL A 176 14.10 10.42 -20.39
C VAL A 176 14.53 10.49 -18.93
N VAL A 177 14.72 9.32 -18.31
CA VAL A 177 15.19 9.19 -16.92
C VAL A 177 16.54 8.49 -16.82
N PRO A 178 17.34 8.82 -15.79
CA PRO A 178 18.51 8.04 -15.45
C PRO A 178 18.15 6.59 -15.13
N ALA A 179 18.93 5.66 -15.67
CA ALA A 179 18.73 4.23 -15.51
C ALA A 179 20.06 3.47 -15.58
N VAL A 180 20.10 2.22 -15.14
CA VAL A 180 21.23 1.31 -15.40
C VAL A 180 20.79 0.28 -16.42
N VAL A 181 21.44 0.28 -17.59
CA VAL A 181 21.12 -0.66 -18.67
C VAL A 181 22.28 -1.61 -18.94
N LYS A 182 22.02 -2.92 -18.87
CA LYS A 182 22.99 -3.96 -19.19
C LYS A 182 22.55 -4.73 -20.43
N LYS A 183 23.50 -4.93 -21.34
CA LYS A 183 23.36 -5.76 -22.53
C LYS A 183 24.36 -6.93 -22.48
N THR A 184 24.03 -8.02 -23.15
CA THR A 184 24.94 -9.15 -23.38
C THR A 184 26.06 -8.74 -24.34
N LEU A 185 27.09 -9.59 -24.48
CA LEU A 185 28.17 -9.40 -25.45
C LEU A 185 27.65 -9.28 -26.90
N PHE A 186 26.55 -9.95 -27.21
CA PHE A 186 25.88 -9.89 -28.52
C PHE A 186 24.88 -8.73 -28.65
N GLY A 187 24.89 -7.78 -27.71
CA GLY A 187 24.05 -6.58 -27.77
C GLY A 187 22.58 -6.79 -27.33
N LYS A 188 22.16 -8.02 -26.98
CA LYS A 188 20.81 -8.26 -26.45
C LYS A 188 20.62 -7.60 -25.09
N LEU A 189 19.49 -6.94 -24.89
CA LEU A 189 19.11 -6.35 -23.60
C LEU A 189 18.99 -7.44 -22.53
N LYS A 190 19.60 -7.22 -21.36
CA LYS A 190 19.59 -8.16 -20.24
C LYS A 190 18.89 -7.60 -19.01
N GLN A 191 19.13 -6.32 -18.70
CA GLN A 191 18.61 -5.69 -17.50
C GLN A 191 18.39 -4.19 -17.74
N ILE A 192 17.31 -3.66 -17.18
CA ILE A 192 17.11 -2.23 -16.95
C ILE A 192 16.82 -2.05 -15.46
N SER A 193 17.35 -1.01 -14.83
CA SER A 193 16.99 -0.64 -13.46
C SER A 193 16.82 0.86 -13.38
N ILE A 194 15.66 1.31 -12.89
CA ILE A 194 15.32 2.72 -12.67
C ILE A 194 15.09 2.88 -11.18
N SER A 195 15.80 3.82 -10.53
CA SER A 195 15.63 4.05 -9.10
C SER A 195 14.23 4.58 -8.78
N ALA A 196 13.75 4.30 -7.57
CA ALA A 196 12.47 4.77 -7.04
C ALA A 196 12.22 6.26 -7.35
N GLU A 197 13.15 7.13 -6.96
CA GLU A 197 13.06 8.59 -7.17
C GLU A 197 12.90 8.98 -8.66
N ASN A 198 13.61 8.32 -9.56
CA ASN A 198 13.55 8.65 -10.99
C ASN A 198 12.28 8.11 -11.63
N LEU A 199 11.82 6.93 -11.19
CA LEU A 199 10.55 6.36 -11.62
C LEU A 199 9.40 7.25 -11.16
N GLU A 200 9.33 7.53 -9.85
CA GLU A 200 8.31 8.40 -9.24
C GLU A 200 8.21 9.73 -9.96
N ARG A 201 9.33 10.41 -10.21
CA ARG A 201 9.34 11.68 -10.95
C ARG A 201 8.75 11.56 -12.35
N ALA A 202 9.02 10.47 -13.05
CA ALA A 202 8.52 10.25 -14.41
C ALA A 202 7.03 9.93 -14.46
N ILE A 203 6.52 9.18 -13.48
CA ILE A 203 5.13 8.69 -13.49
C ILE A 203 4.22 9.38 -12.49
N ALA A 204 4.69 10.42 -11.79
CA ALA A 204 3.90 11.21 -10.83
C ALA A 204 2.53 11.66 -11.37
N PRO A 205 2.38 12.08 -12.66
CA PRO A 205 1.06 12.38 -13.21
C PRO A 205 0.11 11.18 -13.21
N ALA A 206 0.61 10.00 -13.58
CA ALA A 206 -0.16 8.76 -13.58
C ALA A 206 -0.52 8.32 -12.15
N LEU A 207 0.43 8.43 -11.20
CA LEU A 207 0.18 8.10 -9.78
C LEU A 207 -0.85 9.03 -9.15
N THR A 208 -0.78 10.32 -9.44
CA THR A 208 -1.74 11.31 -8.94
C THR A 208 -3.14 11.01 -9.47
N ALA A 209 -3.27 10.76 -10.78
CA ALA A 209 -4.55 10.38 -11.38
C ALA A 209 -5.09 9.07 -10.77
N GLN A 210 -4.23 8.07 -10.60
CA GLN A 210 -4.61 6.78 -10.00
C GLN A 210 -5.07 6.92 -8.55
N GLY A 211 -4.39 7.75 -7.75
CA GLY A 211 -4.77 7.99 -6.36
C GLY A 211 -6.11 8.72 -6.22
N LEU A 212 -6.41 9.66 -7.13
CA LEU A 212 -7.73 10.30 -7.19
C LEU A 212 -8.83 9.33 -7.62
N ASP A 213 -8.56 8.47 -8.61
CA ASP A 213 -9.49 7.40 -9.02
C ASP A 213 -9.78 6.42 -7.86
N LEU A 214 -8.76 6.14 -7.04
CA LEU A 214 -8.93 5.32 -5.82
C LEU A 214 -9.81 6.04 -4.80
N ALA A 215 -9.55 7.32 -4.53
CA ALA A 215 -10.35 8.13 -3.61
C ALA A 215 -11.83 8.21 -4.03
N ASP A 216 -12.10 8.41 -5.33
CA ASP A 216 -13.46 8.37 -5.90
C ASP A 216 -14.09 6.98 -5.69
N GLY A 217 -13.32 5.91 -5.90
CA GLY A 217 -13.79 4.54 -5.66
C GLY A 217 -14.19 4.24 -4.21
N PHE A 218 -13.59 4.93 -3.24
CA PHE A 218 -13.98 4.86 -1.83
C PHE A 218 -15.03 5.91 -1.43
N ASN A 219 -15.52 6.71 -2.38
CA ASN A 219 -16.42 7.84 -2.15
C ASN A 219 -15.86 8.83 -1.11
N LEU A 220 -14.54 9.06 -1.10
CA LEU A 220 -13.92 10.02 -0.20
C LEU A 220 -14.23 11.44 -0.65
N ASN A 221 -14.54 12.33 0.29
CA ASN A 221 -14.65 13.74 -0.01
C ASN A 221 -13.25 14.35 -0.21
N THR A 222 -12.88 14.60 -1.47
CA THR A 222 -11.59 15.19 -1.85
C THR A 222 -11.58 16.73 -1.79
N GLU A 223 -12.58 17.36 -1.17
CA GLU A 223 -12.60 18.82 -0.95
C GLU A 223 -11.45 19.29 -0.04
N LYS A 224 -11.01 20.55 -0.22
CA LYS A 224 -9.82 21.08 0.45
C LYS A 224 -9.97 21.10 1.98
N GLY A 225 -9.05 20.43 2.66
CA GLY A 225 -8.87 20.48 4.12
C GLY A 225 -9.28 19.21 4.86
N SER A 226 -10.01 18.30 4.21
CA SER A 226 -10.44 17.03 4.78
C SER A 226 -9.74 15.81 4.19
N PHE A 227 -9.05 15.94 3.05
CA PHE A 227 -8.40 14.83 2.34
C PHE A 227 -6.89 15.01 2.23
N THR A 228 -6.15 13.93 2.45
CA THR A 228 -4.72 13.83 2.13
C THR A 228 -4.45 12.58 1.30
N MET A 229 -3.47 12.68 0.41
CA MET A 229 -2.98 11.58 -0.40
C MET A 229 -1.47 11.70 -0.52
N ASP A 230 -0.79 10.65 -0.10
CA ASP A 230 0.63 10.44 -0.31
C ASP A 230 0.84 9.12 -1.05
N TYR A 231 1.98 9.00 -1.74
CA TYR A 231 2.38 7.75 -2.35
C TYR A 231 3.88 7.53 -2.26
N SER A 232 4.29 6.27 -2.29
CA SER A 232 5.69 5.87 -2.42
C SER A 232 5.85 4.82 -3.50
N VAL A 233 7.03 4.78 -4.10
CA VAL A 233 7.32 3.99 -5.30
C VAL A 233 8.60 3.18 -5.07
N SER A 234 8.61 1.91 -5.45
CA SER A 234 9.85 1.12 -5.46
C SER A 234 10.71 1.43 -6.69
N ALA A 235 11.96 0.96 -6.70
CA ALA A 235 12.69 0.88 -7.96
C ALA A 235 11.93 0.01 -8.98
N MET A 236 12.09 0.30 -10.27
CA MET A 236 11.67 -0.59 -11.33
C MET A 236 12.87 -1.40 -11.81
N ASP A 237 12.81 -2.71 -11.61
CA ASP A 237 13.85 -3.63 -12.04
C ASP A 237 13.33 -4.56 -13.12
N CYS A 238 14.01 -4.54 -14.26
CA CYS A 238 13.65 -5.33 -15.43
C CYS A 238 14.70 -6.37 -15.77
N GLY A 239 14.25 -7.53 -16.24
CA GLY A 239 15.12 -8.57 -16.75
C GLY A 239 14.36 -9.63 -17.53
N VAL A 240 15.09 -10.56 -18.12
CA VAL A 240 14.49 -11.74 -18.76
C VAL A 240 14.08 -12.73 -17.68
N ASN A 241 12.80 -13.11 -17.67
CA ASN A 241 12.26 -14.08 -16.73
C ASN A 241 12.50 -15.53 -17.20
N GLN A 242 11.99 -16.50 -16.44
CA GLN A 242 12.18 -17.93 -16.75
C GLN A 242 11.47 -18.39 -18.04
N LEU A 243 10.53 -17.59 -18.55
CA LEU A 243 9.77 -17.86 -19.78
C LEU A 243 10.34 -17.10 -21.00
N ASP A 244 11.54 -16.53 -20.88
CA ASP A 244 12.20 -15.70 -21.89
C ASP A 244 11.41 -14.41 -22.25
N GLU A 245 10.54 -13.95 -21.36
CA GLU A 245 9.85 -12.67 -21.47
C GLU A 245 10.63 -11.58 -20.73
N PHE A 246 10.69 -10.37 -21.28
CA PHE A 246 11.29 -9.24 -20.58
C PHE A 246 10.26 -8.63 -19.61
N GLU A 247 10.49 -8.81 -18.32
CA GLU A 247 9.60 -8.45 -17.21
C GLU A 247 10.23 -7.33 -16.38
N CYS A 248 9.45 -6.30 -16.07
CA CYS A 248 9.79 -5.20 -15.17
C CYS A 248 8.88 -5.27 -13.93
N GLY A 249 9.46 -5.37 -12.73
CA GLY A 249 8.73 -5.34 -11.46
C GLY A 249 8.84 -3.99 -10.77
N SER A 250 7.73 -3.50 -10.20
CA SER A 250 7.70 -2.34 -9.31
C SER A 250 6.51 -2.43 -8.33
N SER A 251 6.55 -1.67 -7.25
CA SER A 251 5.45 -1.53 -6.29
C SER A 251 5.16 -0.07 -5.97
N PHE A 252 3.89 0.20 -5.68
CA PHE A 252 3.34 1.51 -5.37
C PHE A 252 2.52 1.39 -4.10
N ILE A 253 2.78 2.25 -3.12
CA ILE A 253 1.98 2.32 -1.90
C ILE A 253 1.26 3.65 -1.90
N PHE A 254 -0.07 3.62 -1.90
CA PHE A 254 -0.93 4.78 -1.75
C PHE A 254 -1.42 4.88 -0.31
N GLN A 255 -1.32 6.07 0.28
CA GLN A 255 -1.84 6.39 1.59
C GLN A 255 -2.87 7.50 1.42
N LEU A 256 -4.14 7.18 1.63
CA LEU A 256 -5.26 8.11 1.54
C LEU A 256 -5.81 8.34 2.94
N SER A 257 -6.11 9.58 3.29
CA SER A 257 -6.87 9.89 4.50
C SER A 257 -7.99 10.87 4.18
N ALA A 258 -9.14 10.69 4.81
CA ALA A 258 -10.28 11.58 4.69
C ALA A 258 -10.96 11.77 6.05
N GLN A 259 -11.29 13.02 6.40
CA GLN A 259 -12.16 13.37 7.52
C GLN A 259 -13.59 13.58 7.03
N PHE A 260 -14.58 13.21 7.85
CA PHE A 260 -16.00 13.43 7.60
C PHE A 260 -16.72 13.96 8.83
#